data_AF-A0A2V2EWH4-F1
#
_entry.id   AF-A0A2V2EWH4-F1
#
_cell.length_a   1.000
_cell.length_b   1.000
_cell.length_c   1.000
_cell.angle_alpha   90.00
_cell.angle_beta   90.00
_cell.angle_gamma   90.00
#
_symmetry.space_group_name_H-M   'P 1'
#
loop_
_entity.id
_entity.type
_entity.pdbx_description
1 polymer ?
#
loop_
_entity_poly.entity_id
_entity_poly.type
_entity_poly.pdbx_seq_one_letter_code
_entity_poly.pdbx_strand_id
1 'polypeptide(L)'
;GAVQLVEDTSRECVNEMLKLNEYIDVLIPRGGAGLIKNVVENSTVPVIQTGVGNCHIYIDESADINMALNITANGKAQRPGVCNALETLLVHKDIADEFLPRLAEKLPQVEFRCCERSAAYFPQAKNATDEDYACEFHDLILAVKVVDSLEEAIAHIRRYSTKHSEVIITNNYKHAQIFTSRIDAACVYVNASSRFSDGFQFGFGAEIGISTQKLHARGPMGLKELTSYKYVINGAGQVRK
;
A
#
# COMPACT_ATOMS: atom_id res chain seq x y z
N GLY A 1 32.36 1.46 -14.78
CA GLY A 1 32.40 0.23 -13.97
C GLY A 1 30.98 -0.27 -13.73
N ALA A 2 30.80 -1.40 -13.05
CA ALA A 2 29.46 -1.99 -12.81
C ALA A 2 28.58 -1.17 -11.85
N VAL A 3 29.20 -0.36 -10.98
CA VAL A 3 28.53 0.59 -10.08
C VAL A 3 29.17 1.95 -10.27
N GLN A 4 28.36 3.01 -10.35
CA GLN A 4 28.80 4.40 -10.47
C GLN A 4 27.97 5.26 -9.52
N LEU A 5 28.59 6.29 -8.94
CA LEU A 5 27.90 7.30 -8.15
C LEU A 5 27.86 8.59 -8.96
N VAL A 6 26.68 9.17 -9.13
CA VAL A 6 26.52 10.50 -9.73
C VAL A 6 26.78 11.53 -8.62
N GLU A 7 27.86 12.30 -8.74
CA GLU A 7 28.27 13.29 -7.72
C GLU A 7 27.60 14.66 -7.93
N ASP A 8 27.09 14.94 -9.13
CA ASP A 8 26.29 16.13 -9.36
C ASP A 8 24.92 15.99 -8.69
N THR A 9 24.61 16.93 -7.79
CA THR A 9 23.39 16.96 -6.98
C THR A 9 22.31 17.87 -7.56
N SER A 10 22.56 18.45 -8.74
CA SER A 10 21.63 19.33 -9.44
C SER A 10 20.34 18.60 -9.87
N ARG A 11 19.22 19.34 -9.94
CA ARG A 11 17.96 18.77 -10.44
C ARG A 11 18.02 18.56 -11.96
N GLU A 12 18.83 19.37 -12.62
CA GLU A 12 19.13 19.32 -14.04
C GLU A 12 19.72 17.94 -14.41
N CYS A 13 20.71 17.46 -13.64
CA CYS A 13 21.29 16.13 -13.85
C CYS A 13 20.24 15.02 -13.75
N VAL A 14 19.36 15.08 -12.74
CA VAL A 14 18.25 14.11 -12.61
C VAL A 14 17.36 14.15 -13.85
N ASN A 15 16.94 15.35 -14.31
CA ASN A 15 16.07 15.52 -15.46
C ASN A 15 16.68 15.02 -16.78
N GLU A 16 18.00 15.11 -16.94
CA GLU A 16 18.70 14.50 -18.06
C GLU A 16 18.67 12.96 -17.96
N MET A 17 18.98 12.40 -16.79
CA MET A 17 18.94 10.94 -16.55
C MET A 17 17.57 10.34 -16.86
N LEU A 18 16.48 11.07 -16.58
CA LEU A 18 15.11 10.65 -16.89
C LEU A 18 14.89 10.31 -18.37
N LYS A 19 15.78 10.78 -19.26
CA LYS A 19 15.67 10.70 -20.72
C LYS A 19 16.80 9.91 -21.40
N LEU A 20 17.70 9.30 -20.64
CA LEU A 20 18.83 8.54 -21.18
C LEU A 20 18.45 7.10 -21.58
N ASN A 21 17.45 6.95 -22.43
CA ASN A 21 16.92 5.65 -22.90
C ASN A 21 17.97 4.73 -23.56
N GLU A 22 19.03 5.29 -24.13
CA GLU A 22 20.12 4.52 -24.74
C GLU A 22 21.01 3.84 -23.69
N TYR A 23 21.05 4.36 -22.46
CA TYR A 23 22.01 3.96 -21.42
C TYR A 23 21.36 3.38 -20.16
N ILE A 24 20.09 3.71 -19.92
CA ILE A 24 19.37 3.32 -18.70
C ILE A 24 18.11 2.55 -19.11
N ASP A 25 18.05 1.28 -18.70
CA ASP A 25 16.90 0.39 -18.96
C ASP A 25 15.73 0.65 -18.00
N VAL A 26 16.02 1.06 -16.76
CA VAL A 26 15.01 1.29 -15.72
C VAL A 26 15.45 2.30 -14.67
N LEU A 27 14.52 3.15 -14.23
CA LEU A 27 14.67 4.05 -13.11
C LEU A 27 13.79 3.62 -11.94
N ILE A 28 14.35 3.66 -10.73
CA ILE A 28 13.64 3.30 -9.50
C ILE A 28 13.75 4.47 -8.51
N PRO A 29 12.85 5.46 -8.55
CA PRO A 29 12.88 6.58 -7.63
C PRO A 29 12.56 6.12 -6.20
N ARG A 30 13.40 6.55 -5.25
CA ARG A 30 13.20 6.34 -3.82
C ARG A 30 13.36 7.68 -3.10
N GLY A 31 12.37 8.09 -2.33
CA GLY A 31 12.36 9.37 -1.64
C GLY A 31 10.95 9.91 -1.46
N GLY A 32 10.84 11.22 -1.26
CA GLY A 32 9.54 11.87 -1.05
C GLY A 32 8.64 11.86 -2.29
N ALA A 33 7.35 12.04 -2.08
CA ALA A 33 6.32 12.02 -3.11
C ALA A 33 6.61 12.97 -4.29
N GLY A 34 7.21 14.14 -4.03
CA GLY A 34 7.58 15.10 -5.07
C GLY A 34 8.64 14.58 -6.04
N LEU A 35 9.66 13.86 -5.55
CA LEU A 35 10.67 13.24 -6.41
C LEU A 35 10.05 12.13 -7.25
N ILE A 36 9.30 11.23 -6.61
CA ILE A 36 8.64 10.11 -7.29
C ILE A 36 7.73 10.63 -8.39
N LYS A 37 6.89 11.64 -8.09
CA LYS A 37 6.01 12.28 -9.07
C LYS A 37 6.79 12.87 -10.23
N ASN A 38 7.87 13.62 -9.97
CA ASN A 38 8.70 14.19 -11.03
C ASN A 38 9.27 13.12 -11.97
N VAL A 39 9.78 12.02 -11.42
CA VAL A 39 10.32 10.91 -12.22
C VAL A 39 9.23 10.24 -13.05
N VAL A 40 8.07 9.95 -12.47
CA VAL A 40 6.97 9.29 -13.17
C VAL A 40 6.39 10.17 -14.29
N GLU A 41 6.27 11.47 -14.08
CA GLU A 41 5.66 12.39 -15.05
C GLU A 41 6.59 12.77 -16.21
N ASN A 42 7.91 12.80 -15.99
CA ASN A 42 8.87 13.38 -16.94
C ASN A 42 9.81 12.36 -17.59
N SER A 43 9.81 11.11 -17.14
CA SER A 43 10.74 10.11 -17.66
C SER A 43 10.25 9.44 -18.93
N THR A 44 11.16 9.33 -19.89
CA THR A 44 10.99 8.48 -21.09
C THR A 44 11.63 7.12 -20.90
N VAL A 45 12.57 6.99 -19.96
CA VAL A 45 13.10 5.71 -19.48
C VAL A 45 11.99 4.97 -18.70
N PRO A 46 11.85 3.64 -18.80
CA PRO A 46 10.90 2.91 -17.97
C PRO A 46 11.10 3.15 -16.47
N VAL A 47 10.01 3.41 -15.73
CA VAL A 47 10.05 3.69 -14.30
C VAL A 47 9.30 2.63 -13.53
N ILE A 48 9.94 2.07 -12.50
CA ILE A 48 9.25 1.27 -11.49
C ILE A 48 9.01 2.13 -10.24
N GLN A 49 7.76 2.55 -10.06
CA GLN A 49 7.36 3.43 -8.97
C GLN A 49 7.18 2.66 -7.66
N THR A 50 7.80 3.17 -6.59
CA THR A 50 7.63 2.64 -5.23
C THR A 50 7.40 3.79 -4.24
N GLY A 51 7.02 3.48 -3.00
CA GLY A 51 7.07 4.45 -1.89
C GLY A 51 5.83 5.33 -1.70
N VAL A 52 4.66 4.86 -2.15
CA VAL A 52 3.36 5.50 -1.86
C VAL A 52 2.41 4.41 -1.35
N GLY A 53 1.74 4.66 -0.22
CA GLY A 53 0.97 3.64 0.47
C GLY A 53 -0.09 4.15 1.44
N ASN A 54 -1.21 4.61 0.90
CA ASN A 54 -2.43 4.83 1.65
C ASN A 54 -3.16 3.48 1.83
N CYS A 55 -2.79 2.75 2.89
CA CYS A 55 -3.27 1.40 3.16
C CYS A 55 -4.53 1.41 4.04
N HIS A 56 -5.51 0.57 3.72
CA HIS A 56 -6.74 0.44 4.47
C HIS A 56 -6.85 -0.90 5.20
N ILE A 57 -7.58 -0.87 6.31
CA ILE A 57 -8.12 -2.07 6.95
C ILE A 57 -9.64 -1.94 7.07
N TYR A 58 -10.36 -2.99 6.67
CA TYR A 58 -11.79 -3.12 6.87
C TYR A 58 -12.10 -4.18 7.93
N ILE A 59 -12.81 -3.79 8.98
CA ILE A 59 -13.32 -4.67 10.02
C ILE A 59 -14.77 -5.02 9.71
N ASP A 60 -14.98 -6.24 9.26
CA ASP A 60 -16.28 -6.80 8.91
C ASP A 60 -17.14 -7.07 10.15
N GLU A 61 -18.46 -7.15 9.97
CA GLU A 61 -19.41 -7.48 11.05
C GLU A 61 -19.11 -8.80 11.76
N SER A 62 -18.52 -9.77 11.06
CA SER A 62 -18.22 -11.10 11.59
C SER A 62 -16.83 -11.23 12.18
N ALA A 63 -16.04 -10.15 12.21
CA ALA A 63 -14.65 -10.18 12.65
C ALA A 63 -14.52 -10.63 14.12
N ASP A 64 -13.48 -11.42 14.41
CA ASP A 64 -13.04 -11.59 15.80
C ASP A 64 -12.42 -10.28 16.31
N ILE A 65 -12.99 -9.74 17.39
CA ILE A 65 -12.59 -8.44 17.94
C ILE A 65 -11.12 -8.42 18.36
N ASN A 66 -10.63 -9.48 19.01
CA ASN A 66 -9.26 -9.50 19.52
C ASN A 66 -8.24 -9.56 18.38
N MET A 67 -8.51 -10.35 17.35
CA MET A 67 -7.74 -10.42 16.12
C MET A 67 -7.74 -9.05 15.42
N ALA A 68 -8.90 -8.44 15.24
CA ALA A 68 -9.02 -7.11 14.64
C ALA A 68 -8.19 -6.07 15.41
N LEU A 69 -8.26 -6.05 16.74
CA LEU A 69 -7.51 -5.12 17.58
C LEU A 69 -5.99 -5.33 17.46
N ASN A 70 -5.53 -6.59 17.46
CA ASN A 70 -4.12 -6.92 17.33
C ASN A 70 -3.58 -6.53 15.96
N ILE A 71 -4.32 -6.82 14.90
CA ILE A 71 -3.89 -6.54 13.53
C ILE A 71 -3.92 -5.03 13.24
N THR A 72 -4.96 -4.30 13.65
CA THR A 72 -5.01 -2.83 13.49
C THR A 72 -3.88 -2.15 14.26
N ALA A 73 -3.63 -2.57 15.51
CA ALA A 73 -2.52 -2.04 16.31
C ALA A 73 -1.16 -2.32 15.67
N ASN A 74 -0.93 -3.53 15.18
CA ASN A 74 0.30 -3.86 14.47
C ASN A 74 0.45 -3.04 13.18
N GLY A 75 -0.63 -2.93 12.40
CA GLY A 75 -0.65 -2.23 11.13
C GLY A 75 -0.36 -0.73 11.24
N LYS A 76 -0.84 -0.05 12.29
CA LYS A 76 -0.60 1.38 12.50
C LYS A 76 0.65 1.68 13.31
N ALA A 77 0.85 1.00 14.45
CA ALA A 77 1.79 1.44 15.48
C ALA A 77 3.15 0.72 15.48
N GLN A 78 3.31 -0.40 14.76
CA GLN A 78 4.59 -1.11 14.74
C GLN A 78 5.70 -0.27 14.11
N ARG A 79 5.40 0.39 12.98
CA ARG A 79 6.32 1.27 12.26
C ARG A 79 5.50 2.28 11.44
N PRO A 80 5.09 3.42 12.02
CA PRO A 80 4.17 4.35 11.36
C PRO A 80 4.79 5.06 10.14
N GLY A 81 6.11 5.27 10.13
CA GLY A 81 6.80 6.00 9.04
C GLY A 81 7.16 5.17 7.81
N VAL A 82 6.47 4.07 7.53
CA VAL A 82 6.68 3.28 6.30
C VAL A 82 5.38 3.14 5.50
N CYS A 83 5.50 2.99 4.18
CA CYS A 83 4.38 3.00 3.24
C CYS A 83 3.39 1.83 3.36
N ASN A 84 3.68 0.79 4.14
CA ASN A 84 2.72 -0.29 4.37
C ASN A 84 2.00 -0.17 5.74
N ALA A 85 2.20 0.93 6.46
CA ALA A 85 1.45 1.26 7.66
C ALA A 85 -0.02 1.57 7.30
N LEU A 86 -0.94 1.23 8.20
CA LEU A 86 -2.35 1.57 8.02
C LEU A 86 -2.57 3.07 8.14
N GLU A 87 -3.33 3.66 7.21
CA GLU A 87 -3.67 5.08 7.22
C GLU A 87 -5.17 5.31 7.40
N THR A 88 -5.98 4.35 6.94
CA THR A 88 -7.44 4.38 7.11
C THR A 88 -8.01 3.08 7.68
N LEU A 89 -8.89 3.21 8.66
CA LEU A 89 -9.67 2.14 9.28
C LEU A 89 -11.15 2.31 8.91
N LEU A 90 -11.70 1.27 8.28
CA LEU A 90 -13.12 1.15 7.95
C LEU A 90 -13.73 0.11 8.90
N VAL A 91 -14.82 0.45 9.59
CA VAL A 91 -15.47 -0.47 10.54
C VAL A 91 -16.93 -0.63 10.17
N HIS A 92 -17.39 -1.88 10.07
CA HIS A 92 -18.81 -2.13 9.85
C HIS A 92 -19.64 -1.60 11.03
N LYS A 93 -20.78 -0.99 10.72
CA LYS A 93 -21.67 -0.40 11.72
C LYS A 93 -22.05 -1.33 12.87
N ASP A 94 -22.28 -2.61 12.58
CA ASP A 94 -22.83 -3.58 13.54
C ASP A 94 -21.78 -4.08 14.55
N ILE A 95 -20.48 -3.79 14.32
CA ILE A 95 -19.39 -4.12 15.24
C ILE A 95 -18.73 -2.87 15.85
N ALA A 96 -19.11 -1.67 15.39
CA ALA A 96 -18.47 -0.41 15.76
C ALA A 96 -18.54 -0.13 17.28
N ASP A 97 -19.70 -0.37 17.90
CA ASP A 97 -19.94 -0.13 19.33
C ASP A 97 -19.05 -1.00 20.23
N GLU A 98 -18.70 -2.21 19.79
CA GLU A 98 -17.83 -3.10 20.56
C GLU A 98 -16.34 -2.84 20.26
N PHE A 99 -16.01 -2.61 18.99
CA PHE A 99 -14.63 -2.54 18.53
C PHE A 99 -13.96 -1.20 18.82
N LEU A 100 -14.62 -0.07 18.51
CA LEU A 100 -13.98 1.25 18.52
C LEU A 100 -13.55 1.72 19.92
N PRO A 101 -14.35 1.55 21.00
CA PRO A 101 -13.89 1.90 22.35
C PRO A 101 -12.64 1.12 22.77
N ARG A 102 -12.60 -0.19 22.48
CA ARG A 102 -11.45 -1.04 22.81
C ARG A 102 -10.21 -0.68 21.98
N LEU A 103 -10.40 -0.21 20.76
CA LEU A 103 -9.30 0.30 19.93
C LEU A 103 -8.72 1.59 20.53
N ALA A 104 -9.58 2.51 20.98
CA ALA A 104 -9.16 3.76 21.63
C ALA A 104 -8.31 3.48 22.88
N GLU A 105 -8.71 2.50 23.70
CA GLU A 105 -7.95 2.06 24.87
C GLU A 105 -6.62 1.39 24.50
N LYS A 106 -6.58 0.63 23.39
CA LYS A 106 -5.39 -0.10 22.96
C LYS A 106 -4.33 0.78 22.30
N LEU A 107 -4.75 1.89 21.68
CA LEU A 107 -3.89 2.82 20.95
C LEU A 107 -4.08 4.26 21.46
N PRO A 108 -3.84 4.53 22.76
CA PRO A 108 -4.07 5.85 23.34
C PRO A 108 -3.15 6.94 22.76
N GLN A 109 -2.02 6.54 22.17
CA GLN A 109 -1.06 7.43 21.53
C GLN A 109 -1.42 7.82 20.09
N VAL A 110 -2.44 7.21 19.49
CA VAL A 110 -2.83 7.47 18.10
C VAL A 110 -3.84 8.61 18.05
N GLU A 111 -3.59 9.60 17.19
CA GLU A 111 -4.58 10.62 16.84
C GLU A 111 -5.60 10.03 15.86
N PHE A 112 -6.88 10.03 16.25
CA PHE A 112 -7.96 9.52 15.41
C PHE A 112 -8.67 10.66 14.67
N ARG A 113 -8.70 10.57 13.34
CA ARG A 113 -9.51 11.45 12.47
C ARG A 113 -10.79 10.73 12.10
N CYS A 114 -11.93 11.17 12.60
CA CYS A 114 -13.16 10.41 12.62
C CYS A 114 -14.24 11.02 11.73
N CYS A 115 -15.04 10.17 11.08
CA CYS A 115 -16.36 10.59 10.61
C CYS A 115 -17.30 10.86 11.81
N GLU A 116 -18.45 11.49 11.55
CA GLU A 116 -19.46 11.81 12.57
C GLU A 116 -19.83 10.60 13.43
N ARG A 117 -20.02 9.43 12.81
CA ARG A 117 -20.41 8.19 13.50
C ARG A 117 -19.30 7.64 14.40
N SER A 118 -18.04 7.76 13.99
CA SER A 118 -16.91 7.25 14.79
C SER A 118 -16.46 8.24 15.87
N ALA A 119 -16.73 9.54 15.72
CA ALA A 119 -16.23 10.57 16.63
C ALA A 119 -16.69 10.34 18.08
N ALA A 120 -17.89 9.80 18.28
CA ALA A 120 -18.45 9.52 19.61
C ALA A 120 -17.62 8.52 20.44
N TYR A 121 -16.79 7.68 19.82
CA TYR A 121 -16.02 6.65 20.52
C TYR A 121 -14.61 7.11 20.93
N PHE A 122 -14.17 8.30 20.51
CA PHE A 122 -12.81 8.80 20.76
C PHE A 122 -12.86 10.16 21.47
N PRO A 123 -12.38 10.25 22.73
CA PRO A 123 -12.45 11.50 23.52
C PRO A 123 -11.74 12.72 22.90
N GLN A 124 -10.75 12.50 22.04
CA GLN A 124 -9.97 13.54 21.35
C GLN A 124 -10.08 13.44 19.82
N ALA A 125 -11.23 12.97 19.31
CA ALA A 125 -11.46 12.85 17.89
C ALA A 125 -11.29 14.20 17.17
N LYS A 126 -10.54 14.21 16.09
CA LYS A 126 -10.63 15.27 15.07
C LYS A 126 -11.59 14.84 13.99
N ASN A 127 -12.26 15.78 13.32
CA ASN A 127 -13.11 15.44 12.19
C ASN A 127 -12.24 15.04 10.99
N ALA A 128 -12.55 13.91 10.37
CA ALA A 128 -11.94 13.51 9.11
C ALA A 128 -12.54 14.29 7.94
N THR A 129 -11.71 14.73 7.01
CA THR A 129 -12.11 15.26 5.70
C THR A 129 -11.82 14.26 4.57
N ASP A 130 -12.26 14.57 3.35
CA ASP A 130 -11.92 13.75 2.17
C ASP A 130 -10.41 13.73 1.91
N GLU A 131 -9.69 14.79 2.28
CA GLU A 131 -8.23 14.86 2.21
C GLU A 131 -7.57 13.89 3.19
N ASP A 132 -8.14 13.70 4.39
CA ASP A 132 -7.61 12.76 5.37
C ASP A 132 -7.69 11.32 4.86
N TYR A 133 -8.80 10.94 4.23
CA TYR A 133 -8.95 9.61 3.64
C TYR A 133 -8.00 9.39 2.45
N ALA A 134 -7.54 10.45 1.78
CA ALA A 134 -6.56 10.38 0.70
C ALA A 134 -5.10 10.48 1.18
N CYS A 135 -4.87 10.78 2.46
CA CYS A 135 -3.56 11.13 2.99
C CYS A 135 -2.80 9.89 3.48
N GLU A 136 -1.51 9.84 3.14
CA GLU A 136 -0.53 8.95 3.76
C GLU A 136 0.18 9.75 4.87
N PHE A 137 -0.16 9.49 6.14
CA PHE A 137 0.27 10.32 7.27
C PHE A 137 1.71 10.08 7.69
N HIS A 138 2.21 8.84 7.56
CA HIS A 138 3.54 8.42 8.06
C HIS A 138 3.77 8.68 9.56
N ASP A 139 2.70 8.78 10.34
CA ASP A 139 2.72 9.11 11.76
C ASP A 139 1.67 8.27 12.53
N LEU A 140 1.60 8.43 13.85
CA LEU A 140 0.57 7.86 14.72
C LEU A 140 -0.77 8.60 14.55
N ILE A 141 -1.24 8.68 13.31
CA ILE A 141 -2.52 9.25 12.91
C ILE A 141 -3.27 8.17 12.12
N LEU A 142 -4.56 7.98 12.42
CA LEU A 142 -5.41 7.01 11.73
C LEU A 142 -6.76 7.63 11.41
N ALA A 143 -7.13 7.67 10.13
CA ALA A 143 -8.48 8.04 9.72
C ALA A 143 -9.44 6.88 10.00
N VAL A 144 -10.63 7.17 10.52
CA VAL A 144 -11.63 6.18 10.93
C VAL A 144 -12.98 6.54 10.30
N LYS A 145 -13.59 5.54 9.65
CA LYS A 145 -14.93 5.66 9.07
C LYS A 145 -15.78 4.45 9.43
N VAL A 146 -16.97 4.69 9.96
CA VAL A 146 -18.00 3.65 10.08
C VAL A 146 -18.71 3.53 8.74
N VAL A 147 -18.80 2.31 8.21
CA VAL A 147 -19.44 1.97 6.93
C VAL A 147 -20.61 1.00 7.14
N ASP A 148 -21.60 1.07 6.27
CA ASP A 148 -22.84 0.31 6.38
C ASP A 148 -22.75 -1.10 5.78
N SER A 149 -21.73 -1.39 4.98
CA SER A 149 -21.56 -2.68 4.30
C SER A 149 -20.14 -2.89 3.76
N LEU A 150 -19.83 -4.14 3.38
CA LEU A 150 -18.65 -4.50 2.60
C LEU A 150 -18.57 -3.73 1.27
N GLU A 151 -19.71 -3.46 0.62
CA GLU A 151 -19.74 -2.74 -0.65
C GLU A 151 -19.29 -1.29 -0.50
N GLU A 152 -19.72 -0.62 0.57
CA GLU A 152 -19.25 0.73 0.89
C GLU A 152 -17.74 0.72 1.22
N ALA A 153 -17.27 -0.28 1.97
CA ALA A 153 -15.84 -0.43 2.27
C ALA A 153 -15.02 -0.56 0.98
N ILE A 154 -15.43 -1.43 0.06
CA ILE A 154 -14.78 -1.61 -1.24
C ILE A 154 -14.82 -0.32 -2.07
N ALA A 155 -15.95 0.39 -2.08
CA ALA A 155 -16.08 1.66 -2.80
C ALA A 155 -15.14 2.73 -2.24
N HIS A 156 -15.01 2.82 -0.91
CA HIS A 156 -14.08 3.71 -0.24
C HIS A 156 -12.64 3.40 -0.62
N ILE A 157 -12.22 2.14 -0.47
CA ILE A 157 -10.85 1.70 -0.81
C ILE A 157 -10.56 1.99 -2.28
N ARG A 158 -11.49 1.71 -3.21
CA ARG A 158 -11.30 2.02 -4.64
C ARG A 158 -11.09 3.51 -4.92
N ARG A 159 -11.66 4.40 -4.10
CA ARG A 159 -11.54 5.85 -4.26
C ARG A 159 -10.20 6.37 -3.74
N TYR A 160 -9.73 5.86 -2.60
CA TYR A 160 -8.61 6.48 -1.88
C TYR A 160 -7.32 5.66 -1.84
N SER A 161 -7.39 4.34 -2.12
CA SER A 161 -6.22 3.46 -2.14
C SER A 161 -5.19 3.90 -3.18
N THR A 162 -3.92 3.88 -2.77
CA THR A 162 -2.77 3.99 -3.68
C THR A 162 -2.33 2.62 -4.22
N LYS A 163 -3.17 1.59 -4.03
CA LYS A 163 -3.01 0.21 -4.50
C LYS A 163 -1.82 -0.51 -3.89
N HIS A 164 -1.43 -0.13 -2.67
CA HIS A 164 -0.29 -0.72 -1.97
C HIS A 164 -0.69 -1.98 -1.20
N SER A 165 -1.45 -1.84 -0.12
CA SER A 165 -1.85 -2.96 0.74
C SER A 165 -3.20 -2.72 1.36
N GLU A 166 -4.10 -3.68 1.20
CA GLU A 166 -5.48 -3.56 1.69
C GLU A 166 -5.86 -4.82 2.48
N VAL A 167 -6.49 -4.62 3.64
CA VAL A 167 -6.76 -5.69 4.59
C VAL A 167 -8.27 -5.80 4.85
N ILE A 168 -8.80 -7.02 4.89
CA ILE A 168 -10.10 -7.32 5.50
C ILE A 168 -9.89 -8.22 6.71
N ILE A 169 -10.58 -7.93 7.82
CA ILE A 169 -10.71 -8.82 8.97
C ILE A 169 -12.15 -9.33 9.01
N THR A 170 -12.34 -10.64 8.87
CA THR A 170 -13.67 -11.27 8.77
C THR A 170 -13.61 -12.77 9.10
N ASN A 171 -14.68 -13.32 9.67
CA ASN A 171 -14.92 -14.77 9.74
C ASN A 171 -15.88 -15.25 8.65
N ASN A 172 -16.42 -14.35 7.83
CA ASN A 172 -17.31 -14.67 6.73
C ASN A 172 -16.50 -14.99 5.48
N TYR A 173 -16.50 -16.28 5.12
CA TYR A 173 -15.81 -16.77 3.93
C TYR A 173 -16.21 -16.04 2.63
N LYS A 174 -17.49 -15.72 2.46
CA LYS A 174 -17.97 -15.02 1.25
C LYS A 174 -17.43 -13.59 1.20
N HIS A 175 -17.42 -12.88 2.33
CA HIS A 175 -16.92 -11.50 2.38
C HIS A 175 -15.41 -11.46 2.07
N ALA A 176 -14.64 -12.40 2.61
CA ALA A 176 -13.22 -12.54 2.27
C ALA A 176 -13.00 -12.72 0.76
N GLN A 177 -13.73 -13.64 0.12
CA GLN A 177 -13.62 -13.89 -1.33
C GLN A 177 -14.03 -12.68 -2.18
N ILE A 178 -15.12 -11.99 -1.81
CA ILE A 178 -15.58 -10.78 -2.49
C ILE A 178 -14.52 -9.67 -2.38
N PHE A 179 -13.97 -9.46 -1.18
CA PHE A 179 -12.94 -8.44 -0.97
C PHE A 179 -11.68 -8.73 -1.80
N THR A 180 -11.13 -9.96 -1.71
CA THR A 180 -9.90 -10.33 -2.43
C THR A 180 -10.07 -10.32 -3.95
N SER A 181 -11.27 -10.57 -4.46
CA SER A 181 -11.54 -10.53 -5.92
C SER A 181 -11.78 -9.12 -6.45
N ARG A 182 -12.19 -8.17 -5.61
CA ARG A 182 -12.63 -6.83 -6.04
C ARG A 182 -11.67 -5.70 -5.72
N ILE A 183 -10.73 -5.92 -4.82
CA ILE A 183 -9.67 -4.97 -4.47
C ILE A 183 -8.46 -5.19 -5.38
N ASP A 184 -8.04 -4.13 -6.06
CA ASP A 184 -6.91 -4.11 -7.00
C ASP A 184 -5.70 -3.42 -6.34
N ALA A 185 -5.00 -4.13 -5.46
CA ALA A 185 -3.78 -3.67 -4.81
C ALA A 185 -2.61 -4.63 -5.05
N ALA A 186 -1.39 -4.20 -4.75
CA ALA A 186 -0.21 -5.05 -4.85
C ALA A 186 -0.27 -6.22 -3.87
N CYS A 187 -0.78 -5.99 -2.66
CA CYS A 187 -1.05 -7.03 -1.68
C CYS A 187 -2.47 -6.86 -1.11
N VAL A 188 -3.25 -7.95 -1.07
CA VAL A 188 -4.58 -7.97 -0.45
C VAL A 188 -4.61 -9.06 0.60
N TYR A 189 -4.97 -8.71 1.83
CA TYR A 189 -4.88 -9.59 2.99
C TYR A 189 -6.26 -9.92 3.56
N VAL A 190 -6.40 -11.15 4.03
CA VAL A 190 -7.51 -11.59 4.88
C VAL A 190 -6.91 -11.97 6.24
N ASN A 191 -7.39 -11.34 7.31
CA ASN A 191 -6.99 -11.66 8.69
C ASN A 191 -5.47 -11.58 8.94
N ALA A 192 -4.78 -10.67 8.26
CA ALA A 192 -3.34 -10.45 8.41
C ALA A 192 -2.99 -8.96 8.27
N SER A 193 -1.92 -8.53 8.94
CA SER A 193 -1.46 -7.13 8.93
C SER A 193 -0.90 -6.71 7.57
N SER A 194 -1.15 -5.47 7.16
CA SER A 194 -0.53 -4.84 5.98
C SER A 194 1.00 -4.77 6.10
N ARG A 195 1.55 -4.85 7.32
CA ARG A 195 2.99 -4.84 7.60
C ARG A 195 3.75 -6.01 7.00
N PHE A 196 3.06 -7.07 6.60
CA PHE A 196 3.67 -8.20 5.89
C PHE A 196 4.05 -7.88 4.44
N SER A 197 3.61 -6.76 3.86
CA SER A 197 4.04 -6.32 2.53
C SER A 197 5.50 -5.88 2.59
N ASP A 198 6.42 -6.83 2.51
CA ASP A 198 7.85 -6.66 2.67
C ASP A 198 8.56 -7.91 2.09
N GLY A 199 9.62 -7.70 1.33
CA GLY A 199 10.33 -8.76 0.62
C GLY A 199 10.95 -9.80 1.55
N PHE A 200 11.44 -9.42 2.73
CA PHE A 200 11.92 -10.42 3.70
C PHE A 200 10.77 -11.26 4.22
N GLN A 201 9.64 -10.64 4.57
CA GLN A 201 8.44 -11.35 5.03
C GLN A 201 7.89 -12.29 3.95
N PHE A 202 8.01 -11.93 2.67
CA PHE A 202 7.58 -12.76 1.55
C PHE A 202 8.62 -13.81 1.13
N GLY A 203 9.78 -13.88 1.79
CA GLY A 203 10.82 -14.88 1.51
C GLY A 203 11.75 -14.54 0.34
N PHE A 204 11.79 -13.29 -0.11
CA PHE A 204 12.64 -12.81 -1.20
C PHE A 204 14.07 -12.54 -0.70
N GLY A 205 14.26 -12.43 0.62
CA GLY A 205 15.54 -12.21 1.29
C GLY A 205 16.08 -10.79 1.19
N ALA A 206 15.69 -10.01 0.19
CA ALA A 206 15.88 -8.57 0.11
C ALA A 206 14.87 -7.97 -0.88
N GLU A 207 14.63 -6.66 -0.76
CA GLU A 207 13.86 -5.90 -1.74
C GLU A 207 14.51 -4.54 -2.02
N ILE A 208 14.25 -3.99 -3.20
CA ILE A 208 14.51 -2.57 -3.50
C ILE A 208 13.36 -1.70 -2.96
N GLY A 209 12.15 -2.23 -3.00
CA GLY A 209 10.93 -1.57 -2.57
C GLY A 209 9.70 -2.30 -3.05
N ILE A 210 8.54 -1.66 -2.85
CA ILE A 210 7.24 -2.23 -3.20
C ILE A 210 6.66 -1.44 -4.36
N SER A 211 6.48 -2.12 -5.49
CA SER A 211 5.84 -1.54 -6.67
C SER A 211 4.32 -1.62 -6.55
N THR A 212 3.64 -0.50 -6.78
CA THR A 212 2.17 -0.43 -6.86
C THR A 212 1.65 -0.43 -8.29
N GLN A 213 2.55 -0.40 -9.28
CA GLN A 213 2.22 -0.44 -10.71
C GLN A 213 1.72 -1.81 -11.14
N LYS A 214 0.98 -1.85 -12.27
CA LYS A 214 0.43 -3.10 -12.80
C LYS A 214 1.38 -3.86 -13.72
N LEU A 215 2.31 -3.16 -14.36
CA LEU A 215 3.18 -3.72 -15.40
C LEU A 215 4.55 -4.06 -14.83
N HIS A 216 5.20 -5.06 -15.42
CA HIS A 216 6.52 -5.58 -15.07
C HIS A 216 6.60 -6.25 -13.68
N ALA A 217 6.58 -5.46 -12.61
CA ALA A 217 6.70 -5.93 -11.23
C ALA A 217 5.65 -5.25 -10.35
N ARG A 218 5.00 -6.02 -9.47
CA ARG A 218 3.98 -5.54 -8.53
C ARG A 218 4.15 -6.24 -7.18
N GLY A 219 4.15 -5.48 -6.10
CA GLY A 219 4.51 -5.94 -4.77
C GLY A 219 6.01 -5.78 -4.48
N PRO A 220 6.53 -6.47 -3.45
CA PRO A 220 7.96 -6.50 -3.15
C PRO A 220 8.82 -6.87 -4.36
N MET A 221 9.86 -6.08 -4.62
CA MET A 221 10.75 -6.27 -5.76
C MET A 221 12.10 -6.84 -5.32
N GLY A 222 12.29 -8.15 -5.53
CA GLY A 222 13.57 -8.82 -5.31
C GLY A 222 14.39 -8.94 -6.60
N LEU A 223 15.30 -9.91 -6.62
CA LEU A 223 16.23 -10.10 -7.74
C LEU A 223 15.52 -10.42 -9.06
N LYS A 224 14.42 -11.19 -9.04
CA LYS A 224 13.71 -11.61 -10.26
C LYS A 224 13.07 -10.42 -10.97
N GLU A 225 12.55 -9.46 -10.20
CA GLU A 225 11.89 -8.25 -10.72
C GLU A 225 12.89 -7.29 -11.39
N LEU A 226 14.20 -7.52 -11.26
CA LEU A 226 15.26 -6.79 -11.97
C LEU A 226 15.75 -7.52 -13.23
N THR A 227 15.06 -8.56 -13.65
CA THR A 227 15.39 -9.32 -14.86
C THR A 227 14.33 -9.12 -15.93
N SER A 228 14.73 -9.39 -17.17
CA SER A 228 13.81 -9.58 -18.30
C SER A 228 14.06 -10.96 -18.91
N TYR A 229 13.24 -11.34 -19.87
CA TYR A 229 13.35 -12.63 -20.56
C TYR A 229 13.62 -12.42 -22.04
N LYS A 230 14.28 -13.41 -22.66
CA LYS A 230 14.43 -13.51 -24.12
C LYS A 230 14.10 -14.92 -24.57
N TYR A 231 13.60 -15.05 -25.79
CA TYR A 231 13.40 -16.35 -26.41
C TYR A 231 14.70 -16.81 -27.07
N VAL A 232 15.09 -18.05 -26.79
CA VAL A 232 16.22 -18.71 -27.44
C VAL A 232 15.66 -19.82 -28.32
N ILE A 233 15.83 -19.70 -29.64
CA ILE A 233 15.28 -20.63 -30.61
C ILE A 233 16.42 -21.37 -31.29
N ASN A 234 16.47 -22.68 -31.10
CA ASN A 234 17.42 -23.57 -31.76
C ASN A 234 16.74 -24.23 -32.96
N GLY A 235 17.33 -24.09 -34.15
CA GLY A 235 16.82 -24.67 -35.39
C GLY A 235 17.82 -25.61 -36.07
N ALA A 236 17.30 -26.40 -37.01
CA ALA A 236 18.01 -27.30 -37.92
C ALA A 236 17.55 -27.08 -39.38
N GLY A 237 17.20 -25.84 -39.75
CA GLY A 237 16.75 -25.48 -41.09
C GLY A 237 15.23 -25.30 -41.25
N GLN A 238 14.50 -25.08 -40.16
CA GLN A 238 13.06 -24.79 -40.22
C GLN A 238 12.80 -23.46 -40.92
N VAL A 239 11.81 -23.46 -41.82
CA VAL A 239 11.31 -22.28 -42.52
C VAL A 239 9.87 -21.97 -42.12
N ARG A 240 9.49 -20.69 -42.15
CA ARG A 240 8.10 -20.25 -41.98
C ARG A 240 7.33 -20.55 -43.27
N LYS A 241 6.17 -21.19 -43.16
CA LYS A 241 5.23 -21.38 -44.28
C LYS A 241 4.26 -20.20 -44.38
#